data_AF-A0A961EXQ8-F1
#
_entry.id   AF-A0A961EXQ8-F1
#
_cell.length_a   1.000
_cell.length_b   1.000
_cell.length_c   1.000
_cell.angle_alpha   90.00
_cell.angle_beta   90.00
_cell.angle_gamma   90.00
#
_symmetry.space_group_name_H-M   'P 1'
#
loop_
_entity.id
_entity.type
_entity.pdbx_description
1 polymer ?
#
loop_
_entity_poly.entity_id
_entity_poly.type
_entity_poly.pdbx_seq_one_letter_code
_entity_poly.pdbx_strand_id
1 'polypeptide(L)'
;MGRNIMQKAGAIIGWLQGKHISAALPEKDRRSFQLTANAALLLWIFTAVMIGVPVPPEQVEYLYLITLHGLTAFTIVWLVLRVRRILAAQIILCFFFVLHCSLVAYGFSGQHVHYFYPVGMLLPLLLVSRNRPRIRFFLAIIPFLALIAHQTYFKILGGESLFGPRPTQFRPDEVLPDIIGSQLILLLLAYLFIRGRDSAEARLQDEHQKSEKLLLN
;
A
#
# COMPACT_ATOMS: atom_id res chain seq x y z
N MET A 1 -30.90 -21.72 0.88
CA MET A 1 -29.65 -21.87 1.66
C MET A 1 -28.60 -20.78 1.34
N GLY A 2 -28.38 -20.39 0.07
CA GLY A 2 -27.35 -19.39 -0.30
C GLY A 2 -27.49 -17.95 0.24
N ARG A 3 -28.72 -17.42 0.39
CA ARG A 3 -28.95 -16.06 0.92
C ARG A 3 -28.42 -15.85 2.34
N ASN A 4 -28.54 -16.87 3.19
CA ASN A 4 -28.15 -16.81 4.60
C ASN A 4 -26.62 -16.85 4.76
N ILE A 5 -25.92 -17.50 3.83
CA ILE A 5 -24.44 -17.55 3.78
C ILE A 5 -23.88 -16.19 3.31
N MET A 6 -24.46 -15.60 2.25
CA MET A 6 -24.04 -14.28 1.77
C MET A 6 -24.25 -13.17 2.81
N GLN A 7 -25.37 -13.20 3.55
CA GLN A 7 -25.60 -12.22 4.63
C GLN A 7 -24.58 -12.34 5.76
N LYS A 8 -24.26 -13.57 6.20
CA LYS A 8 -23.24 -13.81 7.24
C LYS A 8 -21.84 -13.40 6.77
N ALA A 9 -21.48 -13.72 5.52
CA ALA A 9 -20.20 -13.30 4.95
C ALA A 9 -20.07 -11.76 4.89
N GLY A 10 -21.13 -11.07 4.47
CA GLY A 10 -21.17 -9.60 4.46
C GLY A 10 -21.02 -8.98 5.85
N ALA A 11 -21.63 -9.58 6.87
CA ALA A 11 -21.49 -9.14 8.26
C ALA A 11 -20.05 -9.30 8.78
N ILE A 12 -19.40 -10.44 8.48
CA ILE A 12 -18.01 -10.71 8.86
C ILE A 12 -17.06 -9.72 8.18
N ILE A 13 -17.20 -9.51 6.86
CA ILE A 13 -16.39 -8.54 6.12
C ILE A 13 -16.60 -7.13 6.67
N GLY A 14 -17.84 -6.73 6.94
CA GLY A 14 -18.14 -5.43 7.54
C GLY A 14 -17.53 -5.25 8.93
N TRP A 15 -17.45 -6.32 9.72
CA TRP A 15 -16.78 -6.31 11.03
C TRP A 15 -15.25 -6.20 10.88
N LEU A 16 -14.64 -6.96 9.97
CA LEU A 16 -13.22 -6.91 9.64
C LEU A 16 -12.78 -5.57 9.02
N GLN A 17 -13.67 -4.88 8.33
CA GLN A 17 -13.45 -3.52 7.84
C GLN A 17 -13.67 -2.46 8.92
N GLY A 18 -14.15 -2.86 10.10
CA GLY A 18 -14.34 -1.97 11.24
C GLY A 18 -15.48 -0.99 11.05
N LYS A 19 -16.52 -1.36 10.28
CA LYS A 19 -17.67 -0.47 10.01
C LYS A 19 -18.30 0.05 11.30
N HIS A 20 -18.42 -0.81 12.31
CA HIS A 20 -18.90 -0.47 13.66
C HIS A 20 -18.04 0.58 14.38
N ILE A 21 -16.73 0.58 14.16
CA ILE A 21 -15.79 1.58 14.72
C ILE A 21 -15.89 2.88 13.93
N SER A 22 -15.92 2.77 12.60
CA SER A 22 -15.92 3.91 11.68
C SER A 22 -17.20 4.76 11.76
N ALA A 23 -18.32 4.17 12.19
CA ALA A 23 -19.60 4.87 12.34
C ALA A 23 -19.56 5.97 13.41
N ALA A 24 -18.68 5.84 14.41
CA ALA A 24 -18.51 6.83 15.48
C ALA A 24 -17.47 7.92 15.14
N LEU A 25 -16.90 7.91 13.92
CA LEU A 25 -15.89 8.87 13.50
C LEU A 25 -16.51 10.01 12.67
N PRO A 26 -15.94 11.23 12.72
CA PRO A 26 -16.26 12.28 11.78
C PRO A 26 -16.03 11.82 10.33
N GLU A 27 -16.80 12.36 9.38
CA GLU A 27 -16.79 11.94 7.97
C GLU A 27 -15.38 11.86 7.36
N LYS A 28 -14.55 12.88 7.63
CA LYS A 28 -13.17 12.97 7.16
C LYS A 28 -12.29 11.80 7.65
N ASP A 29 -12.49 11.37 8.89
CA ASP A 29 -11.70 10.33 9.54
C ASP A 29 -12.27 8.95 9.22
N ARG A 30 -13.59 8.86 9.02
CA ARG A 30 -14.29 7.65 8.56
C ARG A 30 -13.76 7.15 7.22
N ARG A 31 -13.63 8.02 6.22
CA ARG A 31 -13.07 7.66 4.90
C ARG A 31 -11.63 7.17 5.02
N SER A 32 -10.81 7.90 5.78
CA SER A 32 -9.39 7.57 5.97
C SER A 32 -9.21 6.23 6.71
N PHE A 33 -10.05 5.97 7.71
CA PHE A 33 -10.13 4.68 8.41
C PHE A 33 -10.50 3.55 7.44
N GLN A 34 -11.58 3.71 6.67
CA GLN A 34 -12.07 2.66 5.76
C GLN A 34 -11.06 2.33 4.67
N LEU A 35 -10.41 3.35 4.08
CA LEU A 35 -9.34 3.13 3.10
C LEU A 35 -8.18 2.35 3.70
N THR A 36 -7.75 2.71 4.92
CA THR A 36 -6.64 2.03 5.60
C THR A 36 -7.02 0.59 5.97
N ALA A 37 -8.22 0.36 6.49
CA ALA A 37 -8.72 -0.96 6.83
C ALA A 37 -8.86 -1.86 5.59
N ASN A 38 -9.38 -1.32 4.49
CA ASN A 38 -9.50 -2.04 3.23
C ASN A 38 -8.13 -2.38 2.64
N ALA A 39 -7.19 -1.42 2.63
CA ALA A 39 -5.83 -1.67 2.15
C ALA A 39 -5.12 -2.75 2.97
N ALA A 40 -5.25 -2.71 4.29
CA ALA A 40 -4.71 -3.74 5.18
C ALA A 40 -5.36 -5.10 4.92
N LEU A 41 -6.69 -5.15 4.77
CA LEU A 41 -7.43 -6.39 4.48
C LEU A 41 -7.04 -6.98 3.12
N LEU A 42 -6.88 -6.15 2.09
CA LEU A 42 -6.42 -6.61 0.78
C LEU A 42 -5.01 -7.19 0.85
N LEU A 43 -4.09 -6.53 1.57
CA LEU A 43 -2.74 -7.04 1.79
C LEU A 43 -2.76 -8.39 2.54
N TRP A 44 -3.65 -8.52 3.53
CA TRP A 44 -3.84 -9.77 4.27
C TRP A 44 -4.37 -10.88 3.38
N ILE A 45 -5.40 -10.63 2.56
CA ILE A 45 -5.95 -11.61 1.61
C ILE A 45 -4.87 -12.02 0.62
N PHE A 46 -4.14 -11.05 0.05
CA PHE A 46 -3.04 -11.32 -0.87
C PHE A 46 -1.98 -12.21 -0.21
N THR A 47 -1.54 -11.88 1.01
CA THR A 47 -0.57 -12.69 1.77
C THR A 47 -1.09 -14.10 2.05
N ALA A 48 -2.37 -14.24 2.43
CA ALA A 48 -2.97 -15.53 2.73
C ALA A 48 -3.06 -16.43 1.49
N VAL A 49 -3.36 -15.86 0.31
CA VAL A 49 -3.37 -16.60 -0.96
C VAL A 49 -1.98 -17.12 -1.33
N MET A 50 -0.92 -16.39 -0.98
CA MET A 50 0.46 -16.81 -1.27
C MET A 50 0.86 -18.13 -0.57
N ILE A 51 0.19 -18.51 0.52
CA ILE A 51 0.42 -19.80 1.21
C ILE A 51 0.12 -20.98 0.29
N GLY A 52 -0.85 -20.84 -0.62
CA GLY A 52 -1.26 -21.89 -1.54
C GLY A 52 -0.39 -21.98 -2.79
N VAL A 53 0.60 -21.10 -2.96
CA VAL A 53 1.46 -21.10 -4.14
C VAL A 53 2.51 -22.21 -4.00
N PRO A 54 2.57 -23.17 -4.94
CA PRO A 54 3.59 -24.22 -4.89
C PRO A 54 4.96 -23.58 -5.12
N VAL A 55 5.87 -23.79 -4.17
CA VAL A 55 7.27 -23.35 -4.24
C VAL A 55 8.21 -24.55 -4.07
N PRO A 56 9.44 -24.49 -4.61
CA PRO A 56 10.45 -25.52 -4.36
C PRO A 56 10.70 -25.75 -2.86
N PRO A 57 11.05 -26.98 -2.42
CA PRO A 57 11.22 -27.31 -1.00
C PRO A 57 12.14 -26.36 -0.24
N GLU A 58 13.22 -25.91 -0.88
CA GLU A 58 14.20 -24.98 -0.31
C GLU A 58 13.67 -23.57 -0.05
N GLN A 59 12.52 -23.20 -0.64
CA GLN A 59 11.89 -21.88 -0.50
C GLN A 59 10.72 -21.87 0.50
N VAL A 60 10.30 -23.03 1.00
CA VAL A 60 9.09 -23.18 1.83
C VAL A 60 9.21 -22.40 3.14
N GLU A 61 10.34 -22.50 3.85
CA GLU A 61 10.55 -21.74 5.09
C GLU A 61 10.52 -20.23 4.84
N TYR A 62 11.14 -19.78 3.74
CA TYR A 62 11.15 -18.36 3.39
C TYR A 62 9.76 -17.84 3.04
N LEU A 63 8.95 -18.64 2.32
CA LEU A 63 7.55 -18.33 2.05
C LEU A 63 6.74 -18.21 3.36
N TYR A 64 6.96 -19.11 4.33
CA TYR A 64 6.31 -19.02 5.64
C TYR A 64 6.73 -17.77 6.42
N LEU A 65 8.01 -17.38 6.37
CA LEU A 65 8.49 -16.14 7.00
C LEU A 65 7.83 -14.90 6.39
N ILE A 66 7.77 -14.82 5.06
CA ILE A 66 7.09 -13.71 4.36
C ILE A 66 5.60 -13.68 4.70
N THR A 67 4.96 -14.85 4.75
CA THR A 67 3.55 -14.98 5.10
C THR A 67 3.31 -14.48 6.53
N LEU A 68 4.08 -14.98 7.49
CA LEU A 68 3.99 -14.57 8.89
C LEU A 68 4.22 -13.07 9.03
N HIS A 69 5.17 -12.52 8.29
CA HIS A 69 5.41 -11.07 8.24
C HIS A 69 4.19 -10.29 7.74
N GLY A 70 3.54 -10.71 6.65
CA GLY A 70 2.33 -10.04 6.15
C GLY A 70 1.12 -10.17 7.09
N LEU A 71 0.93 -11.34 7.72
CA LEU A 71 -0.15 -11.56 8.69
C LEU A 71 0.05 -10.73 9.98
N THR A 72 1.29 -10.63 10.47
CA THR A 72 1.63 -9.79 11.63
C THR A 72 1.46 -8.31 11.31
N ALA A 73 1.88 -7.86 10.13
CA ALA A 73 1.66 -6.49 9.66
C ALA A 73 0.17 -6.10 9.71
N PHE A 74 -0.71 -6.93 9.13
CA PHE A 74 -2.16 -6.70 9.17
C PHE A 74 -2.68 -6.61 10.61
N THR A 75 -2.28 -7.57 11.46
CA THR A 75 -2.73 -7.64 12.85
C THR A 75 -2.36 -6.38 13.61
N ILE A 76 -1.12 -5.89 13.48
CA ILE A 76 -0.65 -4.67 14.12
C ILE A 76 -1.42 -3.46 13.61
N VAL A 77 -1.56 -3.30 12.29
CA VAL A 77 -2.31 -2.17 11.68
C VAL A 77 -3.75 -2.17 12.18
N TRP A 78 -4.39 -3.33 12.23
CA TRP A 78 -5.76 -3.49 12.70
C TRP A 78 -5.92 -3.12 14.17
N LEU A 79 -5.01 -3.55 15.04
CA LEU A 79 -5.01 -3.19 16.45
C LEU A 79 -4.87 -1.66 16.64
N VAL A 80 -3.96 -1.02 15.90
CA VAL A 80 -3.77 0.44 15.95
C VAL A 80 -5.01 1.19 15.45
N LEU A 81 -5.67 0.68 14.41
CA LEU A 81 -6.96 1.21 13.94
C LEU A 81 -8.04 1.12 15.01
N ARG A 82 -8.12 0.02 15.79
CA ARG A 82 -9.10 -0.11 16.88
C ARG A 82 -8.94 0.94 17.96
N VAL A 83 -7.71 1.33 18.29
CA VAL A 83 -7.41 2.43 19.24
C VAL A 83 -7.55 3.81 18.57
N ARG A 84 -8.15 3.89 17.38
CA ARG A 84 -8.46 5.12 16.63
C ARG A 84 -7.23 5.97 16.26
N ARG A 85 -6.04 5.38 16.23
CA ARG A 85 -4.79 6.05 15.83
C ARG A 85 -4.57 5.92 14.32
N ILE A 86 -5.44 6.54 13.53
CA ILE A 86 -5.50 6.36 12.06
C ILE A 86 -4.16 6.67 11.37
N LEU A 87 -3.51 7.78 11.72
CA LEU A 87 -2.22 8.14 11.11
C LEU A 87 -1.14 7.11 11.41
N ALA A 88 -1.07 6.64 12.66
CA ALA A 88 -0.07 5.65 13.05
C ALA A 88 -0.29 4.35 12.28
N ALA A 89 -1.54 3.91 12.14
CA ALA A 89 -1.89 2.74 11.33
C ALA A 89 -1.46 2.89 9.87
N GLN A 90 -1.60 4.08 9.28
CA GLN A 90 -1.19 4.36 7.90
C GLN A 90 0.34 4.33 7.74
N ILE A 91 1.07 4.96 8.65
CA ILE A 91 2.54 4.94 8.66
C ILE A 91 3.03 3.49 8.78
N ILE A 92 2.47 2.75 9.73
CA ILE A 92 2.81 1.34 9.97
C ILE A 92 2.49 0.50 8.72
N LEU A 93 1.32 0.66 8.12
CA LEU A 93 0.93 -0.06 6.91
C LEU A 93 1.88 0.22 5.73
N CYS A 94 2.25 1.49 5.51
CA CYS A 94 3.20 1.86 4.45
C CYS A 94 4.58 1.27 4.72
N PHE A 95 5.06 1.34 5.97
CA PHE A 95 6.34 0.77 6.37
C PHE A 95 6.39 -0.75 6.15
N PHE A 96 5.39 -1.49 6.65
CA PHE A 96 5.30 -2.93 6.47
C PHE A 96 5.15 -3.32 5.00
N PHE A 97 4.40 -2.55 4.20
CA PHE A 97 4.28 -2.81 2.78
C PHE A 97 5.64 -2.73 2.08
N VAL A 98 6.43 -1.67 2.34
CA VAL A 98 7.78 -1.53 1.76
C VAL A 98 8.69 -2.67 2.21
N LEU A 99 8.69 -2.97 3.51
CA LEU A 99 9.51 -4.04 4.07
C LEU A 99 9.14 -5.40 3.46
N HIS A 100 7.85 -5.68 3.30
CA HIS A 100 7.36 -6.90 2.66
C HIS A 100 7.78 -6.97 1.19
N CYS A 101 7.63 -5.88 0.43
CA CYS A 101 8.15 -5.79 -0.94
C CYS A 101 9.66 -6.05 -1.00
N SER A 102 10.44 -5.52 -0.05
CA SER A 102 11.88 -5.76 0.02
C SER A 102 12.22 -7.20 0.34
N LEU A 103 11.58 -7.82 1.33
CA LEU A 103 11.78 -9.25 1.63
C LEU A 103 11.53 -10.10 0.39
N VAL A 104 10.42 -9.88 -0.31
CA VAL A 104 10.12 -10.63 -1.53
C VAL A 104 11.13 -10.31 -2.65
N ALA A 105 11.45 -9.03 -2.88
CA ALA A 105 12.28 -8.59 -3.99
C ALA A 105 13.77 -8.96 -3.87
N TYR A 106 14.29 -9.09 -2.65
CA TYR A 106 15.66 -9.55 -2.39
C TYR A 106 15.73 -11.08 -2.20
N GLY A 107 14.64 -11.70 -1.78
CA GLY A 107 14.56 -13.15 -1.61
C GLY A 107 14.48 -13.91 -2.94
N PHE A 108 13.65 -13.44 -3.87
CA PHE A 108 13.42 -14.14 -5.14
C PHE A 108 13.93 -13.30 -6.32
N SER A 109 15.02 -13.72 -6.98
CA SER A 109 15.46 -13.08 -8.22
C SER A 109 14.52 -13.41 -9.37
N GLY A 110 14.51 -12.52 -10.36
CA GLY A 110 13.70 -12.69 -11.58
C GLY A 110 12.21 -12.41 -11.39
N GLN A 111 11.71 -12.28 -10.15
CA GLN A 111 10.34 -11.87 -9.96
C GLN A 111 10.19 -10.37 -10.20
N HIS A 112 9.17 -10.00 -10.96
CA HIS A 112 8.70 -8.65 -11.25
C HIS A 112 8.21 -7.87 -10.01
N VAL A 113 8.63 -8.29 -8.82
CA VAL A 113 8.21 -7.77 -7.51
C VAL A 113 8.64 -6.33 -7.31
N HIS A 114 9.71 -5.89 -7.97
CA HIS A 114 10.11 -4.49 -7.96
C HIS A 114 9.03 -3.55 -8.54
N TYR A 115 8.07 -4.06 -9.32
CA TYR A 115 6.90 -3.28 -9.76
C TYR A 115 5.89 -2.98 -8.64
N PHE A 116 6.00 -3.62 -7.47
CA PHE A 116 5.18 -3.25 -6.31
C PHE A 116 5.71 -2.04 -5.56
N TYR A 117 6.99 -1.66 -5.69
CA TYR A 117 7.50 -0.41 -5.11
C TYR A 117 6.75 0.83 -5.62
N PRO A 118 6.46 0.98 -6.93
CA PRO A 118 5.55 2.03 -7.43
C PRO A 118 4.20 2.07 -6.70
N VAL A 119 3.58 0.91 -6.45
CA VAL A 119 2.32 0.84 -5.68
C VAL A 119 2.54 1.37 -4.26
N GLY A 120 3.67 1.03 -3.64
CA GLY A 120 4.10 1.58 -2.36
C GLY A 120 4.28 3.10 -2.37
N MET A 121 4.72 3.69 -3.48
CA MET A 121 4.82 5.16 -3.62
C MET A 121 3.44 5.82 -3.64
N LEU A 122 2.45 5.18 -4.26
CA LEU A 122 1.08 5.70 -4.36
C LEU A 122 0.30 5.56 -3.06
N LEU A 123 0.57 4.51 -2.29
CA LEU A 123 -0.21 4.13 -1.11
C LEU A 123 -0.29 5.27 -0.07
N PRO A 124 0.79 5.95 0.35
CA PRO A 124 0.73 7.08 1.27
C PRO A 124 -0.06 8.26 0.74
N LEU A 125 -0.01 8.51 -0.57
CA LEU A 125 -0.73 9.62 -1.19
C LEU A 125 -2.25 9.39 -1.16
N LEU A 126 -2.68 8.12 -1.19
CA LEU A 126 -4.08 7.71 -1.10
C LEU A 126 -4.57 7.62 0.34
N LEU A 127 -3.78 7.05 1.24
CA LEU A 127 -4.21 6.73 2.60
C LEU A 127 -4.14 7.92 3.56
N VAL A 128 -2.98 8.60 3.59
CA VAL A 128 -2.72 9.66 4.59
C VAL A 128 -3.56 10.87 4.26
N SER A 129 -4.05 11.61 5.26
CA SER A 129 -4.88 12.80 5.06
C SER A 129 -4.14 13.94 4.34
N ARG A 130 -4.88 14.74 3.53
CA ARG A 130 -4.37 15.90 2.78
C ARG A 130 -3.79 16.99 3.66
N ASN A 131 -4.22 17.04 4.92
CA ASN A 131 -3.72 17.99 5.91
C ASN A 131 -2.28 17.67 6.35
N ARG A 132 -1.70 16.54 5.92
CA ARG A 132 -0.33 16.12 6.27
C ARG A 132 0.52 15.87 5.00
N PRO A 133 0.73 16.89 4.15
CA PRO A 133 1.41 16.73 2.88
C PRO A 133 2.87 16.29 3.05
N ARG A 134 3.55 16.76 4.11
CA ARG A 134 4.93 16.34 4.42
C ARG A 134 5.01 14.84 4.67
N ILE A 135 4.13 14.28 5.51
CA ILE A 135 4.13 12.85 5.83
C ILE A 135 3.80 12.02 4.58
N ARG A 136 2.80 12.44 3.78
CA ARG A 136 2.47 11.83 2.49
C ARG A 136 3.72 11.69 1.61
N PHE A 137 4.43 12.79 1.44
CA PHE A 137 5.60 12.85 0.56
C PHE A 137 6.77 12.03 1.09
N PHE A 138 7.10 12.16 2.39
CA PHE A 138 8.17 11.38 3.00
C PHE A 138 7.93 9.88 2.89
N LEU A 139 6.71 9.42 3.18
CA LEU A 139 6.36 8.00 3.06
C LEU A 139 6.39 7.52 1.60
N ALA A 140 6.09 8.37 0.62
CA ALA A 140 6.13 8.02 -0.80
C ALA A 140 7.58 7.94 -1.34
N ILE A 141 8.52 8.71 -0.76
CA ILE A 141 9.94 8.66 -1.14
C ILE A 141 10.60 7.34 -0.70
N ILE A 142 10.21 6.77 0.44
CA ILE A 142 10.83 5.54 0.96
C ILE A 142 10.81 4.39 -0.07
N PRO A 143 9.66 3.99 -0.65
CA PRO A 143 9.62 2.95 -1.68
C PRO A 143 10.36 3.35 -2.96
N PHE A 144 10.45 4.65 -3.28
CA PHE A 144 11.27 5.15 -4.38
C PHE A 144 12.76 4.90 -4.16
N LEU A 145 13.27 5.23 -2.97
CA LEU A 145 14.66 4.93 -2.61
C LEU A 145 14.91 3.42 -2.53
N ALA A 146 13.96 2.64 -2.01
CA ALA A 146 14.06 1.19 -1.96
C ALA A 146 14.12 0.56 -3.37
N LEU A 147 13.35 1.07 -4.33
CA LEU A 147 13.41 0.65 -5.72
C LEU A 147 14.78 0.98 -6.35
N ILE A 148 15.29 2.20 -6.16
CA ILE A 148 16.61 2.59 -6.67
C ILE A 148 17.69 1.69 -6.07
N ALA A 149 17.65 1.46 -4.75
CA ALA A 149 18.59 0.58 -4.07
C ALA A 149 18.53 -0.85 -4.62
N HIS A 150 17.33 -1.41 -4.81
CA HIS A 150 17.12 -2.73 -5.38
C HIS A 150 17.71 -2.85 -6.80
N GLN A 151 17.41 -1.89 -7.66
CA GLN A 151 17.86 -1.91 -9.05
C GLN A 151 19.37 -1.68 -9.14
N THR A 152 19.93 -0.82 -8.29
CA THR A 152 21.37 -0.62 -8.19
C THR A 152 22.07 -1.90 -7.73
N TYR A 153 21.57 -2.54 -6.66
CA TYR A 153 22.15 -3.78 -6.14
C TYR A 153 22.14 -4.89 -7.19
N PHE A 154 20.99 -5.16 -7.82
CA PHE A 154 20.87 -6.30 -8.73
C PHE A 154 21.37 -6.03 -10.15
N LYS A 155 21.03 -4.89 -10.76
CA LYS A 155 21.39 -4.62 -12.16
C LYS A 155 22.76 -3.99 -12.33
N ILE A 156 23.25 -3.23 -11.36
CA ILE A 156 24.52 -2.50 -11.51
C ILE A 156 25.64 -3.23 -10.79
N LEU A 157 25.44 -3.61 -9.53
CA LEU A 157 26.45 -4.27 -8.72
C LEU A 157 26.51 -5.80 -8.93
N GLY A 158 25.53 -6.38 -9.65
CA GLY A 158 25.48 -7.82 -9.88
C GLY A 158 25.17 -8.64 -8.61
N GLY A 159 24.46 -8.03 -7.66
CA GLY A 159 24.10 -8.67 -6.40
C GLY A 159 23.30 -9.96 -6.61
N GLU A 160 23.40 -10.87 -5.63
CA GLU A 160 22.74 -12.17 -5.66
C GLU A 160 21.51 -12.15 -4.74
N SER A 161 20.45 -12.83 -5.16
CA SER A 161 19.26 -13.08 -4.35
C SER A 161 19.45 -14.37 -3.55
N LEU A 162 18.56 -14.60 -2.58
CA LEU A 162 18.55 -15.87 -1.85
C LEU A 162 18.16 -17.05 -2.76
N PHE A 163 17.22 -16.82 -3.68
CA PHE A 163 16.69 -17.84 -4.57
C PHE A 163 16.57 -17.30 -5.99
N GLY A 164 16.73 -18.20 -6.98
CA GLY A 164 16.56 -17.91 -8.41
C GLY A 164 17.88 -17.61 -9.15
N PRO A 165 17.81 -17.31 -10.46
CA PRO A 165 18.99 -17.08 -11.29
C PRO A 165 19.69 -15.77 -10.93
N ARG A 166 20.99 -15.70 -11.19
CA ARG A 166 21.72 -14.42 -11.07
C ARG A 166 21.14 -13.40 -12.05
N PRO A 167 20.88 -12.16 -11.62
CA PRO A 167 20.37 -11.13 -12.50
C PRO A 167 21.41 -10.73 -13.53
N THR A 168 20.94 -10.32 -14.70
CA THR A 168 21.79 -9.72 -15.73
C THR A 168 22.34 -8.40 -15.23
N GLN A 169 23.67 -8.24 -15.30
CA GLN A 169 24.34 -6.99 -15.01
C GLN A 169 24.30 -6.08 -16.23
N PHE A 170 24.00 -4.81 -15.99
CA PHE A 170 23.90 -3.75 -16.99
C PHE A 170 24.78 -2.59 -16.55
N ARG A 171 25.08 -1.70 -17.49
CA ARG A 171 25.87 -0.51 -17.16
C ARG A 171 24.98 0.51 -16.43
N PRO A 172 25.52 1.31 -15.49
CA PRO A 172 24.75 2.31 -14.77
C PRO A 172 23.99 3.28 -15.68
N ASP A 173 24.61 3.67 -16.81
CA ASP A 173 24.06 4.57 -17.82
C ASP A 173 22.85 4.00 -18.57
N GLU A 174 22.69 2.67 -18.61
CA GLU A 174 21.54 2.00 -19.24
C GLU A 174 20.34 1.88 -18.30
N VAL A 175 20.56 1.97 -16.99
CA VAL A 175 19.57 1.57 -15.97
C VAL A 175 19.07 2.76 -15.15
N LEU A 176 19.97 3.61 -14.69
CA LEU A 176 19.62 4.70 -13.78
C LEU A 176 18.70 5.76 -14.41
N PRO A 177 18.94 6.22 -15.66
CA PRO A 177 18.10 7.25 -16.27
C PRO A 177 16.65 6.81 -16.43
N ASP A 178 16.44 5.59 -16.92
CA ASP A 178 15.10 5.04 -17.16
C ASP A 178 14.35 4.81 -15.86
N ILE A 179 15.01 4.24 -14.85
CA ILE A 179 14.38 3.93 -13.58
C ILE A 179 14.10 5.20 -12.78
N ILE A 180 15.08 6.09 -12.62
CA ILE A 180 14.88 7.32 -11.87
C ILE A 180 13.88 8.21 -12.61
N GLY A 181 14.04 8.38 -13.91
CA GLY A 181 13.18 9.23 -14.74
C GLY A 181 11.73 8.77 -14.74
N SER A 182 11.47 7.49 -15.07
CA SER A 182 10.10 6.96 -15.12
C SER A 182 9.39 7.03 -13.76
N GLN A 183 10.11 6.77 -12.67
CA GLN A 183 9.54 6.74 -11.33
C GLN A 183 9.31 8.16 -10.77
N LEU A 184 10.19 9.11 -11.07
CA LEU A 184 9.97 10.52 -10.76
C LEU A 184 8.77 11.07 -11.52
N ILE A 185 8.64 10.74 -12.81
CA ILE A 185 7.48 11.13 -13.62
C ILE A 185 6.21 10.51 -13.03
N LEU A 186 6.22 9.23 -12.67
CA LEU A 186 5.07 8.57 -12.05
C LEU A 186 4.68 9.22 -10.73
N LEU A 187 5.65 9.49 -9.85
CA LEU A 187 5.41 10.14 -8.57
C LEU A 187 4.84 11.56 -8.75
N LEU A 188 5.36 12.31 -9.72
CA LEU A 188 4.87 13.64 -10.06
C LEU A 188 3.43 13.58 -10.60
N LEU A 189 3.15 12.70 -11.56
CA LEU A 189 1.81 12.51 -12.13
C LEU A 189 0.81 12.10 -11.06
N ALA A 190 1.17 11.15 -10.19
CA ALA A 190 0.33 10.73 -9.09
C ALA A 190 0.05 11.87 -8.10
N TYR A 191 1.08 12.64 -7.76
CA TYR A 191 0.93 13.81 -6.90
C TYR A 191 -0.01 14.86 -7.52
N LEU A 192 0.18 15.19 -8.80
CA LEU A 192 -0.67 16.13 -9.53
C LEU A 192 -2.12 15.63 -9.63
N PHE A 193 -2.31 14.36 -9.94
CA PHE A 193 -3.63 13.74 -10.02
C PHE A 193 -4.37 13.80 -8.69
N ILE A 194 -3.71 13.42 -7.59
CA ILE A 194 -4.32 13.43 -6.25
C ILE A 194 -4.62 14.86 -5.80
N ARG A 195 -3.71 15.80 -6.07
CA ARG A 195 -3.95 17.22 -5.81
C ARG A 195 -5.14 17.76 -6.62
N GLY A 196 -5.23 17.39 -7.90
CA GLY A 196 -6.35 17.75 -8.78
C GLY A 196 -7.69 17.21 -8.27
N ARG A 197 -7.74 15.92 -7.92
CA ARG A 197 -8.92 15.29 -7.32
C ARG A 197 -9.32 15.96 -6.01
N ASP A 198 -8.38 16.17 -5.09
CA ASP A 198 -8.66 16.78 -3.78
C ASP A 198 -9.18 18.22 -3.94
N SER A 199 -8.74 18.96 -4.97
CA SER A 199 -9.26 20.29 -5.32
C SER A 199 -10.65 20.23 -5.93
N ALA A 200 -10.95 19.24 -6.77
CA ALA A 200 -12.28 19.05 -7.36
C ALA A 200 -13.31 18.66 -6.29
N GLU A 201 -12.96 17.72 -5.40
CA GLU A 201 -13.81 17.35 -4.25
C GLU A 201 -14.11 18.57 -3.35
N ALA A 202 -13.13 19.44 -3.11
CA ALA A 202 -13.34 20.64 -2.31
C ALA A 202 -14.32 21.62 -2.95
N ARG A 203 -14.27 21.79 -4.27
CA ARG A 203 -15.21 22.67 -5.01
C ARG A 203 -16.63 22.11 -5.01
N LEU A 204 -16.78 20.80 -5.23
CA LEU A 204 -18.09 20.14 -5.17
C LEU A 204 -18.73 20.25 -3.79
N GLN A 205 -17.94 20.13 -2.72
CA GLN A 205 -18.46 20.31 -1.36
C GLN A 205 -18.91 21.75 -1.10
N ASP A 206 -18.17 22.75 -1.58
CA ASP A 206 -18.54 24.16 -1.45
C ASP A 206 -19.81 24.49 -2.24
N GLU A 207 -19.93 23.97 -3.47
CA GLU A 207 -21.15 24.10 -4.29
C GLU A 207 -22.36 23.42 -3.64
N HIS A 208 -22.17 22.22 -3.08
CA HIS A 208 -23.25 21.50 -2.41
C HIS A 208 -23.75 22.26 -1.18
N GLN A 209 -22.84 22.80 -0.35
CA GLN A 209 -23.22 23.63 0.80
C GLN A 209 -23.91 24.93 0.40
N LYS A 210 -23.49 25.56 -0.71
CA LYS A 210 -24.18 26.73 -1.27
C LYS A 210 -25.58 26.37 -1.75
N SER A 211 -25.74 25.22 -2.40
CA SER A 211 -27.05 24.75 -2.86
C SER A 211 -27.99 24.42 -1.70
N GLU A 212 -27.51 23.78 -0.63
CA GLU A 212 -28.33 23.50 0.56
C GLU A 212 -28.80 24.79 1.23
N LYS A 213 -27.93 25.81 1.33
CA LYS A 213 -28.31 27.13 1.88
C LYS A 213 -29.36 27.84 1.05
N LEU A 214 -29.37 27.65 -0.28
CA LEU A 214 -30.37 28.22 -1.18
C LEU A 214 -31.71 27.47 -1.13
N LEU A 215 -31.73 26.19 -0.74
CA LEU A 215 -32.95 25.39 -0.59
C LEU A 215 -33.64 25.55 0.77
N LEU A 216 -32.92 26.05 1.76
CA LEU A 216 -33.41 26.29 3.13
C LEU A 216 -33.84 27.75 3.37
N ASN A 217 -33.63 28.63 2.39
CA ASN A 217 -34.16 30.01 2.34
C ASN A 217 -35.38 30.07 1.42
#